data_AF-A0A090W1M0-F1
#
_entry.id   AF-A0A090W1M0-F1
#
_cell.length_a   1.000
_cell.length_b   1.000
_cell.length_c   1.000
_cell.angle_alpha   90.00
_cell.angle_beta   90.00
_cell.angle_gamma   90.00
#
_symmetry.space_group_name_H-M   'P 1'
#
loop_
_entity.id
_entity.type
_entity.pdbx_description
1 polymer ?
#
loop_
_entity_poly.entity_id
_entity_poly.type
_entity_poly.pdbx_seq_one_letter_code
_entity_poly.pdbx_strand_id
1 'polypeptide(L)'
;MKKITLKISAFLLLSLFALQVQAQFPNVWTVNGTYKIGTYNVTPQLFMTINPSTLAVEWQAELPGNDPTQVWTIKDHRTPASGGLMEIWATIPGVGNFTMTTSSDMSSHPTYVMSVRAGDPMSVTSGDYSGLDQFQRRRTNGFSGPGNNALFFRTTAGTNSRFGAVPSAAGTAVQFDGGAIDPLEFFLLAPLSTEAF
;
A
#
# COMPACT_ATOMS: atom_id res chain seq x y z
N MET A 1 57.46 -10.95 -5.82
CA MET A 1 56.08 -11.44 -6.09
C MET A 1 55.03 -11.00 -5.06
N LYS A 2 55.36 -10.73 -3.78
CA LYS A 2 54.38 -10.37 -2.72
C LYS A 2 53.60 -9.05 -2.91
N LYS A 3 54.10 -8.10 -3.71
CA LYS A 3 53.51 -6.75 -3.86
C LYS A 3 52.36 -6.66 -4.88
N ILE A 4 52.26 -7.61 -5.82
CA ILE A 4 51.22 -7.60 -6.86
C ILE A 4 49.94 -8.25 -6.31
N THR A 5 50.08 -9.36 -5.55
CA THR A 5 48.96 -10.06 -4.93
C THR A 5 48.17 -9.18 -3.98
N LEU A 6 48.85 -8.36 -3.16
CA LEU A 6 48.18 -7.44 -2.21
C LEU A 6 47.35 -6.35 -2.92
N LYS A 7 47.82 -5.85 -4.07
CA LYS A 7 47.12 -4.82 -4.86
C LYS A 7 45.86 -5.38 -5.54
N ILE A 8 45.93 -6.61 -6.04
CA ILE A 8 44.78 -7.28 -6.66
C ILE A 8 43.74 -7.67 -5.60
N SER A 9 44.17 -8.18 -4.43
CA SER A 9 43.27 -8.50 -3.32
C SER A 9 42.58 -7.26 -2.74
N ALA A 10 43.28 -6.13 -2.62
CA ALA A 10 42.68 -4.87 -2.16
C ALA A 10 41.67 -4.31 -3.19
N PHE A 11 41.94 -4.42 -4.48
CA PHE A 11 41.02 -3.99 -5.53
C PHE A 11 39.75 -4.86 -5.59
N LEU A 12 39.91 -6.19 -5.40
CA LEU A 12 38.76 -7.11 -5.31
C LEU A 12 37.93 -6.84 -4.04
N LEU A 13 38.57 -6.61 -2.90
CA LEU A 13 37.88 -6.33 -1.64
C LEU A 13 37.12 -5.00 -1.68
N LEU A 14 37.68 -3.95 -2.29
CA LEU A 14 36.96 -2.67 -2.49
C LEU A 14 35.80 -2.79 -3.49
N SER A 15 35.92 -3.64 -4.53
CA SER A 15 34.85 -3.82 -5.51
C SER A 15 33.61 -4.54 -4.94
N LEU A 16 33.76 -5.32 -3.87
CA LEU A 16 32.66 -6.02 -3.20
C LEU A 16 31.85 -5.11 -2.25
N PHE A 17 32.33 -3.90 -1.95
CA PHE A 17 31.59 -2.92 -1.12
C PHE A 17 30.86 -1.84 -1.93
N ALA A 18 31.05 -1.78 -3.26
CA ALA A 18 30.64 -0.62 -4.06
C ALA A 18 29.24 -0.72 -4.70
N LEU A 19 28.50 -1.82 -4.53
CA LEU A 19 27.19 -2.02 -5.18
C LEU A 19 26.14 -2.60 -4.23
N GLN A 20 25.95 -1.98 -3.08
CA GLN A 20 24.64 -2.06 -2.42
C GLN A 20 23.78 -0.93 -2.97
N VAL A 21 23.17 -1.15 -4.14
CA VAL A 21 22.02 -0.34 -4.57
C VAL A 21 20.90 -0.68 -3.60
N GLN A 22 20.78 0.09 -2.53
CA GLN A 22 19.59 0.03 -1.68
C GLN A 22 18.40 0.41 -2.57
N ALA A 23 17.35 -0.42 -2.60
CA ALA A 23 16.14 -0.08 -3.32
C ALA A 23 15.62 1.26 -2.78
N GLN A 24 15.72 2.31 -3.59
CA GLN A 24 15.22 3.62 -3.26
C GLN A 24 13.73 3.62 -3.62
N PHE A 25 12.89 3.73 -2.61
CA PHE A 25 11.45 3.92 -2.78
C PHE A 25 11.19 5.43 -2.66
N PRO A 26 11.05 6.17 -3.77
CA PRO A 26 10.93 7.62 -3.71
C PRO A 26 9.60 8.05 -3.05
N ASN A 27 8.56 7.22 -3.15
CA ASN A 27 7.23 7.51 -2.67
C ASN A 27 6.80 6.51 -1.58
N VAL A 28 6.89 6.92 -0.32
CA VAL A 28 6.53 6.08 0.83
C VAL A 28 5.57 6.81 1.76
N TRP A 29 4.74 6.05 2.47
CA TRP A 29 3.81 6.62 3.44
C TRP A 29 4.57 7.04 4.71
N THR A 30 4.51 8.33 5.03
CA THR A 30 5.20 8.93 6.19
C THR A 30 4.27 9.70 7.11
N VAL A 31 3.10 10.13 6.64
CA VAL A 31 2.18 11.02 7.36
C VAL A 31 0.73 10.68 7.00
N ASN A 32 -0.21 11.02 7.87
CA ASN A 32 -1.62 10.98 7.53
C ASN A 32 -1.91 12.00 6.42
N GLY A 33 -2.60 11.61 5.35
CA GLY A 33 -2.71 12.44 4.16
C GLY A 33 -3.65 11.89 3.10
N THR A 34 -3.75 12.63 2.00
CA THR A 34 -4.35 12.19 0.75
C THR A 34 -3.25 11.75 -0.21
N TYR A 35 -3.46 10.63 -0.88
CA TYR A 35 -2.46 9.93 -1.66
C TYR A 35 -3.04 9.39 -2.96
N LYS A 36 -2.20 9.22 -3.99
CA LYS A 36 -2.41 8.15 -4.96
C LYS A 36 -1.56 6.94 -4.55
N ILE A 37 -2.13 5.73 -4.66
CA ILE A 37 -1.40 4.48 -4.38
C ILE A 37 -1.05 3.83 -5.71
N GLY A 38 0.23 3.73 -6.01
CA GLY A 38 0.75 3.22 -7.26
C GLY A 38 1.50 1.91 -7.11
N THR A 39 1.66 1.20 -8.23
CA THR A 39 2.60 0.08 -8.37
C THR A 39 4.04 0.52 -8.12
N TYR A 40 4.98 -0.40 -7.91
CA TYR A 40 6.40 -0.07 -7.93
C TYR A 40 7.08 -0.87 -9.05
N ASN A 41 7.98 -0.23 -9.81
CA ASN A 41 8.70 -0.84 -10.94
C ASN A 41 7.80 -1.46 -12.04
N VAL A 42 6.58 -0.93 -12.24
CA VAL A 42 5.72 -1.28 -13.38
C VAL A 42 5.70 -0.12 -14.36
N THR A 43 5.79 -0.40 -15.66
CA THR A 43 5.77 0.62 -16.73
C THR A 43 4.73 0.25 -17.80
N PRO A 44 3.72 1.11 -18.07
CA PRO A 44 3.44 2.37 -17.37
C PRO A 44 3.03 2.14 -15.91
N GLN A 45 3.26 3.14 -15.08
CA GLN A 45 2.84 3.17 -13.68
C GLN A 45 1.30 3.06 -13.59
N LEU A 46 0.79 2.15 -12.75
CA LEU A 46 -0.64 1.98 -12.52
C LEU A 46 -1.03 2.41 -11.11
N PHE A 47 -2.28 2.84 -10.94
CA PHE A 47 -2.81 3.40 -9.70
C PHE A 47 -4.08 2.67 -9.26
N MET A 48 -4.22 2.45 -7.95
CA MET A 48 -5.43 1.88 -7.36
C MET A 48 -6.60 2.83 -7.60
N THR A 49 -7.63 2.34 -8.27
CA THR A 49 -8.76 3.13 -8.77
C THR A 49 -10.08 2.46 -8.40
N ILE A 50 -11.04 3.25 -7.94
CA ILE A 50 -12.41 2.80 -7.74
C ILE A 50 -13.09 2.69 -9.09
N ASN A 51 -13.61 1.52 -9.43
CA ASN A 51 -14.55 1.36 -10.53
C ASN A 51 -15.97 1.73 -10.02
N PRO A 52 -16.55 2.88 -10.41
CA PRO A 52 -17.82 3.34 -9.84
C PRO A 52 -19.02 2.48 -10.25
N SER A 53 -18.88 1.66 -11.30
CA SER A 53 -19.96 0.80 -11.79
C SER A 53 -20.05 -0.52 -11.04
N THR A 54 -18.92 -1.01 -10.53
CA THR A 54 -18.83 -2.33 -9.88
C THR A 54 -18.42 -2.27 -8.41
N LEU A 55 -17.97 -1.10 -7.94
CA LEU A 55 -17.36 -0.89 -6.63
C LEU A 55 -16.09 -1.73 -6.40
N ALA A 56 -15.49 -2.26 -7.46
CA ALA A 56 -14.19 -2.92 -7.40
C ALA A 56 -13.06 -1.88 -7.24
N VAL A 57 -11.95 -2.31 -6.64
CA VAL A 57 -10.68 -1.57 -6.73
C VAL A 57 -9.80 -2.27 -7.76
N GLU A 58 -9.42 -1.54 -8.80
CA GLU A 58 -8.64 -2.04 -9.93
C GLU A 58 -7.45 -1.14 -10.23
N TRP A 59 -6.43 -1.72 -10.82
CA TRP A 59 -5.27 -0.99 -11.33
C TRP A 59 -5.64 -0.28 -12.61
N GLN A 60 -5.44 1.03 -12.70
CA GLN A 60 -5.68 1.80 -13.92
C GLN A 60 -4.50 2.72 -14.24
N ALA A 61 -4.44 3.20 -15.47
CA ALA A 61 -3.55 4.31 -15.82
C ALA A 61 -3.90 5.55 -14.99
N GLU A 62 -2.93 6.46 -14.84
CA GLU A 62 -3.18 7.72 -14.15
C GLU A 62 -4.31 8.50 -14.82
N LEU A 63 -5.32 8.87 -14.03
CA LEU A 63 -6.39 9.75 -14.47
C LEU A 63 -5.99 11.21 -14.24
N PRO A 64 -6.40 12.12 -15.16
CA PRO A 64 -6.01 13.53 -15.10
C PRO A 64 -6.59 14.23 -13.87
N GLY A 65 -5.90 15.27 -13.39
CA GLY A 65 -6.45 16.22 -12.43
C GLY A 65 -6.72 15.69 -11.03
N ASN A 66 -5.98 14.66 -10.59
CA ASN A 66 -6.22 13.98 -9.30
C ASN A 66 -7.66 13.48 -9.19
N ASP A 67 -8.09 12.68 -10.17
CA ASP A 67 -9.42 12.12 -10.19
C ASP A 67 -9.79 11.50 -8.82
N PRO A 68 -10.94 11.87 -8.22
CA PRO A 68 -11.34 11.42 -6.90
C PRO A 68 -11.42 9.89 -6.74
N THR A 69 -11.56 9.14 -7.84
CA THR A 69 -11.54 7.67 -7.82
C THR A 69 -10.14 7.07 -7.61
N GLN A 70 -9.07 7.87 -7.76
CA GLN A 70 -7.67 7.50 -7.52
C GLN A 70 -7.05 8.19 -6.31
N VAL A 71 -7.80 9.07 -5.64
CA VAL A 71 -7.34 9.81 -4.46
C VAL A 71 -7.87 9.16 -3.19
N TRP A 72 -6.95 8.65 -2.39
CA TRP A 72 -7.22 7.93 -1.16
C TRP A 72 -6.75 8.75 0.04
N THR A 73 -7.65 9.02 0.97
CA THR A 73 -7.27 9.45 2.31
C THR A 73 -6.77 8.24 3.10
N ILE A 74 -5.58 8.36 3.66
CA ILE A 74 -4.92 7.34 4.47
C ILE A 74 -4.50 7.96 5.79
N LYS A 75 -4.98 7.39 6.89
CA LYS A 75 -4.54 7.76 8.24
C LYS A 75 -4.61 6.57 9.21
N ASP A 76 -4.05 6.74 10.39
CA ASP A 76 -4.29 5.82 11.50
C ASP A 76 -5.80 5.60 11.70
N HIS A 77 -6.18 4.34 11.88
CA HIS A 77 -7.57 3.94 11.97
C HIS A 77 -8.21 4.56 13.22
N ARG A 78 -9.38 5.18 13.07
CA ARG A 78 -10.05 5.96 14.14
C ARG A 78 -10.34 5.16 15.40
N THR A 79 -10.72 3.90 15.22
CA THR A 79 -11.01 2.94 16.29
C THR A 79 -10.38 1.60 15.89
N PRO A 80 -9.07 1.44 16.07
CA PRO A 80 -8.36 0.32 15.47
C PRO A 80 -8.67 -0.99 16.24
N ALA A 81 -8.88 -2.08 15.50
CA ALA A 81 -8.98 -3.42 16.10
C ALA A 81 -7.70 -3.82 16.85
N SER A 82 -6.54 -3.28 16.46
CA SER A 82 -5.26 -3.44 17.16
C SER A 82 -4.32 -2.26 16.83
N GLY A 83 -3.31 -2.01 17.66
CA GLY A 83 -2.39 -0.89 17.43
C GLY A 83 -1.69 -0.91 16.06
N GLY A 84 -1.59 0.26 15.43
CA GLY A 84 -0.88 0.44 14.15
C GLY A 84 -1.68 0.09 12.89
N LEU A 85 -3.01 -0.06 13.01
CA LEU A 85 -3.90 -0.19 11.86
C LEU A 85 -4.26 1.17 11.27
N MET A 86 -4.61 1.17 9.99
CA MET A 86 -4.96 2.34 9.21
C MET A 86 -6.28 2.12 8.47
N GLU A 87 -6.97 3.22 8.21
CA GLU A 87 -8.16 3.28 7.36
C GLU A 87 -7.81 3.94 6.03
N ILE A 88 -8.46 3.50 4.96
CA ILE A 88 -8.25 3.97 3.60
C ILE A 88 -9.62 4.22 2.97
N TRP A 89 -9.90 5.45 2.54
CA TRP A 89 -11.15 5.79 1.87
C TRP A 89 -10.96 6.91 0.85
N ALA A 90 -11.84 6.96 -0.15
CA ALA A 90 -11.94 8.07 -1.10
C ALA A 90 -13.20 8.90 -0.83
N THR A 91 -13.15 10.18 -1.18
CA THR A 91 -14.32 11.07 -1.19
C THR A 91 -14.57 11.52 -2.61
N ILE A 92 -15.67 11.08 -3.21
CA ILE A 92 -16.06 11.45 -4.58
C ILE A 92 -17.06 12.61 -4.50
N PRO A 93 -16.71 13.82 -4.99
CA PRO A 93 -17.59 14.99 -4.95
C PRO A 93 -18.96 14.70 -5.58
N GLY A 94 -20.02 15.09 -4.88
CA GLY A 94 -21.40 14.87 -5.33
C GLY A 94 -21.92 13.42 -5.17
N VAL A 95 -21.08 12.47 -4.75
CA VAL A 95 -21.47 11.06 -4.54
C VAL A 95 -21.33 10.66 -3.06
N GLY A 96 -20.18 10.93 -2.44
CA GLY A 96 -19.93 10.62 -1.03
C GLY A 96 -18.63 9.85 -0.79
N ASN A 97 -18.52 9.26 0.40
CA ASN A 97 -17.32 8.53 0.82
C ASN A 97 -17.41 7.05 0.43
N PHE A 98 -16.24 6.47 0.12
CA PHE A 98 -16.07 5.07 -0.24
C PHE A 98 -14.86 4.50 0.48
N THR A 99 -15.12 3.60 1.42
CA THR A 99 -14.08 2.95 2.23
C THR A 99 -13.53 1.72 1.50
N MET A 100 -12.21 1.62 1.39
CA MET A 100 -11.55 0.43 0.85
C MET A 100 -11.77 -0.75 1.80
N THR A 101 -12.19 -1.87 1.24
CA THR A 101 -12.54 -3.08 1.98
C THR A 101 -12.35 -4.30 1.09
N THR A 102 -12.92 -5.43 1.48
CA THR A 102 -13.06 -6.59 0.60
C THR A 102 -14.51 -7.06 0.56
N SER A 103 -14.96 -7.50 -0.62
CA SER A 103 -16.22 -8.22 -0.80
C SER A 103 -16.03 -9.74 -0.72
N SER A 104 -14.81 -10.20 -0.45
CA SER A 104 -14.49 -11.63 -0.43
C SER A 104 -15.12 -12.32 0.77
N ASP A 105 -15.53 -13.58 0.57
CA ASP A 105 -15.75 -14.50 1.67
C ASP A 105 -14.47 -14.59 2.52
N MET A 106 -14.61 -14.51 3.84
CA MET A 106 -13.50 -14.69 4.77
C MET A 106 -12.87 -16.10 4.66
N SER A 107 -13.59 -17.07 4.08
CA SER A 107 -13.04 -18.39 3.75
C SER A 107 -11.92 -18.34 2.70
N SER A 108 -11.81 -17.26 1.91
CA SER A 108 -10.77 -17.09 0.89
C SER A 108 -9.40 -16.73 1.47
N HIS A 109 -9.31 -16.51 2.79
CA HIS A 109 -8.06 -16.22 3.49
C HIS A 109 -6.91 -17.17 3.09
N PRO A 110 -5.70 -16.65 2.80
CA PRO A 110 -5.27 -15.25 2.89
C PRO A 110 -5.56 -14.39 1.66
N THR A 111 -6.28 -14.91 0.66
CA THR A 111 -6.51 -14.23 -0.61
C THR A 111 -7.78 -13.39 -0.58
N TYR A 112 -7.64 -12.10 -0.86
CA TYR A 112 -8.75 -11.16 -0.88
C TYR A 112 -8.64 -10.20 -2.06
N VAL A 113 -9.75 -10.04 -2.77
CA VAL A 113 -9.89 -9.00 -3.80
C VAL A 113 -10.45 -7.74 -3.14
N MET A 114 -9.82 -6.60 -3.39
CA MET A 114 -10.23 -5.33 -2.81
C MET A 114 -11.44 -4.75 -3.55
N SER A 115 -12.33 -4.17 -2.78
CA SER A 115 -13.53 -3.46 -3.23
C SER A 115 -13.70 -2.19 -2.39
N VAL A 116 -14.75 -1.44 -2.64
CA VAL A 116 -15.17 -0.36 -1.75
C VAL A 116 -16.57 -0.59 -1.21
N ARG A 117 -16.82 -0.06 -0.01
CA ARG A 117 -18.15 0.08 0.58
C ARG A 117 -18.49 1.57 0.65
N ALA A 118 -19.71 1.93 0.23
CA ALA A 118 -20.20 3.29 0.41
C ALA A 118 -20.29 3.65 1.90
N GLY A 119 -19.88 4.88 2.22
CA GLY A 119 -19.83 5.43 3.58
C GLY A 119 -18.42 5.49 4.17
N ASP A 120 -18.36 6.06 5.37
CA ASP A 120 -17.13 6.24 6.14
C ASP A 120 -16.55 4.92 6.67
N PRO A 121 -15.24 4.88 6.99
CA PRO A 121 -14.64 3.77 7.71
C PRO A 121 -15.40 3.41 8.99
N MET A 122 -15.53 2.10 9.25
CA MET A 122 -16.31 1.54 10.33
C MET A 122 -15.68 1.86 11.68
N SER A 123 -16.53 2.19 12.65
CA SER A 123 -16.11 2.23 14.05
C SER A 123 -16.20 0.82 14.63
N VAL A 124 -15.07 0.29 15.10
CA VAL A 124 -14.95 -1.06 15.68
C VAL A 124 -14.34 -1.01 17.07
N THR A 125 -14.58 -2.03 17.89
CA THR A 125 -13.92 -2.15 19.19
C THR A 125 -12.55 -2.82 19.05
N SER A 126 -11.70 -2.70 20.08
CA SER A 126 -10.45 -3.46 20.13
C SER A 126 -10.73 -4.97 19.97
N GLY A 127 -9.98 -5.64 19.10
CA GLY A 127 -10.14 -7.04 18.73
C GLY A 127 -11.19 -7.32 17.63
N ASP A 128 -11.99 -6.33 17.24
CA ASP A 128 -13.05 -6.52 16.24
C ASP A 128 -12.56 -6.20 14.83
N TYR A 129 -12.39 -7.24 14.01
CA TYR A 129 -11.99 -7.15 12.61
C TYR A 129 -13.18 -7.24 11.62
N SER A 130 -14.42 -7.20 12.11
CA SER A 130 -15.62 -7.23 11.25
C SER A 130 -15.81 -5.95 10.42
N GLY A 131 -15.07 -4.89 10.75
CA GLY A 131 -14.90 -3.66 9.96
C GLY A 131 -14.56 -3.88 8.49
N LEU A 132 -13.77 -4.93 8.21
CA LEU A 132 -13.18 -5.25 6.90
C LEU A 132 -12.44 -4.07 6.25
N ASP A 133 -12.02 -3.07 7.01
CA ASP A 133 -11.30 -1.87 6.60
C ASP A 133 -10.01 -1.68 7.42
N GLN A 134 -9.53 -2.78 7.99
CA GLN A 134 -8.38 -2.84 8.89
C GLN A 134 -7.09 -3.11 8.12
N PHE A 135 -6.45 -2.05 7.60
CA PHE A 135 -5.16 -2.17 6.91
C PHE A 135 -4.00 -2.00 7.87
N GLN A 136 -2.84 -2.54 7.52
CA GLN A 136 -1.61 -2.35 8.27
C GLN A 136 -0.50 -1.91 7.32
N ARG A 137 0.11 -0.77 7.64
CA ARG A 137 1.34 -0.31 6.99
C ARG A 137 2.52 -1.20 7.36
N ARG A 138 3.34 -1.56 6.37
CA ARG A 138 4.57 -2.34 6.54
C ARG A 138 5.68 -1.82 5.67
N ARG A 139 6.88 -2.32 5.93
CA ARG A 139 8.05 -2.18 5.05
C ARG A 139 8.26 -3.49 4.31
N THR A 140 8.61 -3.41 3.03
CA THR A 140 9.15 -4.56 2.31
C THR A 140 10.49 -4.99 2.90
N ASN A 141 10.87 -6.25 2.68
CA ASN A 141 12.14 -6.75 3.17
C ASN A 141 13.31 -5.98 2.55
N GLY A 142 14.32 -5.63 3.35
CA GLY A 142 15.48 -4.86 2.91
C GLY A 142 15.26 -3.34 2.79
N PHE A 143 14.04 -2.82 2.98
CA PHE A 143 13.81 -1.38 3.04
C PHE A 143 14.14 -0.81 4.44
N SER A 144 15.18 0.01 4.51
CA SER A 144 15.65 0.66 5.75
C SER A 144 15.32 2.15 5.83
N GLY A 145 14.62 2.71 4.84
CA GLY A 145 14.26 4.13 4.80
C GLY A 145 13.17 4.50 5.82
N PRO A 146 12.89 5.80 5.97
CA PRO A 146 11.74 6.26 6.75
C PRO A 146 10.42 5.82 6.09
N GLY A 147 9.35 5.74 6.88
CA GLY A 147 8.01 5.44 6.35
C GLY A 147 7.75 3.95 6.07
N ASN A 148 6.73 3.70 5.23
CA ASN A 148 6.21 2.38 4.87
C ASN A 148 5.89 2.34 3.38
N ASN A 149 6.16 1.20 2.73
CA ASN A 149 6.01 0.99 1.30
C ASN A 149 5.24 -0.30 0.98
N ALA A 150 4.52 -0.87 1.94
CA ALA A 150 3.72 -2.07 1.75
C ALA A 150 2.43 -2.01 2.58
N LEU A 151 1.40 -2.71 2.10
CA LEU A 151 0.11 -2.84 2.77
C LEU A 151 -0.19 -4.30 3.08
N PHE A 152 -0.74 -4.49 4.27
CA PHE A 152 -1.34 -5.75 4.71
C PHE A 152 -2.80 -5.48 5.02
N PHE A 153 -3.63 -6.50 4.87
CA PHE A 153 -5.04 -6.46 5.20
C PHE A 153 -5.32 -7.45 6.32
N ARG A 154 -6.11 -7.04 7.31
CA ARG A 154 -6.44 -7.88 8.45
C ARG A 154 -7.94 -8.10 8.53
N THR A 155 -8.29 -9.34 8.87
CA THR A 155 -9.68 -9.80 8.98
C THR A 155 -9.80 -10.71 10.20
N THR A 156 -11.02 -11.11 10.51
CA THR A 156 -11.29 -12.14 11.54
C THR A 156 -10.66 -13.49 11.20
N ALA A 157 -10.40 -13.78 9.91
CA ALA A 157 -9.78 -15.03 9.48
C ALA A 157 -8.25 -15.05 9.65
N GLY A 158 -7.58 -13.89 9.72
CA GLY A 158 -6.13 -13.85 9.92
C GLY A 158 -5.44 -12.53 9.53
N THR A 159 -4.11 -12.56 9.55
CA THR A 159 -3.25 -11.34 9.48
C THR A 159 -2.12 -11.40 8.44
N ASN A 160 -2.02 -12.47 7.67
CA ASN A 160 -0.98 -12.69 6.65
C ASN A 160 -1.44 -12.36 5.22
N SER A 161 -2.55 -11.64 5.03
CA SER A 161 -2.95 -11.10 3.73
C SER A 161 -2.15 -9.83 3.42
N ARG A 162 -1.40 -9.86 2.32
CA ARG A 162 -0.37 -8.89 1.95
C ARG A 162 -0.59 -8.46 0.51
N PHE A 163 -0.30 -7.22 0.17
CA PHE A 163 -0.11 -6.90 -1.23
C PHE A 163 1.11 -7.67 -1.76
N GLY A 164 0.87 -8.57 -2.70
CA GLY A 164 1.86 -9.46 -3.32
C GLY A 164 1.55 -9.81 -4.78
N ALA A 165 0.52 -9.18 -5.35
CA ALA A 165 0.02 -9.44 -6.69
C ALA A 165 0.21 -8.21 -7.57
N VAL A 166 1.43 -8.06 -8.11
CA VAL A 166 1.77 -6.97 -9.04
C VAL A 166 0.95 -7.13 -10.34
N PRO A 167 0.21 -6.09 -10.79
CA PRO A 167 -0.62 -6.20 -11.99
C PRO A 167 0.22 -6.27 -13.26
N SER A 168 -0.26 -7.03 -14.25
CA SER A 168 0.32 -7.07 -15.59
C SER A 168 -0.29 -6.04 -16.55
N ALA A 169 -1.47 -5.49 -16.23
CA ALA A 169 -2.19 -4.53 -17.07
C ALA A 169 -3.25 -3.74 -16.28
N ALA A 170 -3.71 -2.64 -16.87
CA ALA A 170 -4.88 -1.90 -16.39
C ALA A 170 -6.16 -2.77 -16.42
N GLY A 171 -7.12 -2.48 -15.54
CA GLY A 171 -8.33 -3.28 -15.29
C GLY A 171 -8.11 -4.52 -14.42
N THR A 172 -6.86 -4.80 -14.01
CA THR A 172 -6.57 -5.93 -13.11
C THR A 172 -7.04 -5.58 -11.70
N ALA A 173 -7.76 -6.48 -11.03
CA ALA A 173 -8.22 -6.25 -9.67
C ALA A 173 -7.04 -6.13 -8.68
N VAL A 174 -7.17 -5.28 -7.67
CA VAL A 174 -6.20 -5.21 -6.57
C VAL A 174 -6.43 -6.41 -5.66
N GLN A 175 -5.40 -7.24 -5.48
CA GLN A 175 -5.47 -8.46 -4.69
C GLN A 175 -4.41 -8.47 -3.59
N PHE A 176 -4.80 -8.96 -2.42
CA PHE A 176 -3.93 -9.30 -1.31
C PHE A 176 -3.90 -10.83 -1.17
N ASP A 177 -2.75 -11.40 -0.84
CA ASP A 177 -2.57 -12.84 -0.70
C ASP A 177 -1.55 -13.20 0.41
N GLY A 178 -1.24 -14.49 0.57
CA GLY A 178 -0.28 -14.99 1.56
C GLY A 178 1.18 -15.00 1.11
N GLY A 179 1.49 -14.40 -0.05
CA GLY A 179 2.75 -14.53 -0.75
C GLY A 179 3.84 -13.55 -0.30
N ALA A 180 4.65 -13.15 -1.29
CA ALA A 180 5.68 -12.14 -1.12
C ALA A 180 5.07 -10.78 -0.75
N ILE A 181 5.87 -9.93 -0.12
CA ILE A 181 5.46 -8.55 0.17
C ILE A 181 6.00 -7.68 -0.95
N ASP A 182 5.12 -7.27 -1.85
CA ASP A 182 5.49 -6.36 -2.92
C ASP A 182 5.37 -4.90 -2.50
N PRO A 183 6.30 -4.05 -2.95
CA PRO A 183 6.25 -2.63 -2.65
C PRO A 183 5.15 -1.91 -3.43
N LEU A 184 4.62 -0.88 -2.80
CA LEU A 184 3.71 0.12 -3.35
C LEU A 184 4.36 1.51 -3.25
N GLU A 185 3.97 2.38 -4.16
CA GLU A 185 4.33 3.79 -4.10
C GLU A 185 3.18 4.63 -3.55
N PHE A 186 3.47 5.44 -2.54
CA PHE A 186 2.50 6.34 -1.92
C PHE A 186 2.81 7.79 -2.30
N PHE A 187 2.14 8.29 -3.35
CA PHE A 187 2.32 9.65 -3.84
C PHE A 187 1.50 10.61 -2.99
N LEU A 188 2.15 11.31 -2.05
CA LEU A 188 1.49 12.30 -1.21
C LEU A 188 0.97 13.46 -2.05
N LEU A 189 -0.32 13.77 -1.92
CA LEU A 189 -0.96 14.94 -2.53
C LEU A 189 -1.06 16.09 -1.54
N ALA A 190 -1.56 15.80 -0.33
CA ALA A 190 -1.62 16.76 0.77
C ALA A 190 -1.67 16.05 2.12
N PRO A 191 -0.93 16.52 3.16
CA PRO A 191 -1.09 16.02 4.52
C PRO A 191 -2.47 16.37 5.07
N LEU A 192 -3.01 15.53 5.95
CA LEU A 192 -4.19 15.90 6.73
C LEU A 192 -3.81 16.97 7.75
N SER A 193 -4.70 17.94 7.97
CA SER A 193 -4.51 18.95 9.01
C SER A 193 -4.30 18.27 10.36
N THR A 194 -3.29 18.73 11.10
CA THR A 194 -3.05 18.35 12.49
C THR A 194 -3.66 19.34 13.48
N GLU A 195 -4.25 20.43 13.00
CA GLU A 195 -4.88 21.45 13.83
C GLU A 195 -6.26 20.97 14.31
N ALA A 196 -6.48 21.01 15.62
CA ALA A 196 -7.80 20.85 16.21
C ALA A 196 -8.53 22.20 16.11
N PHE A 197 -9.62 22.25 15.35
CA PHE A 197 -10.54 23.41 15.33
C PHE A 197 -11.59 23.29 16.43
#